data_AF-A0A2D9JAE8-F1
#
_entry.id   AF-A0A2D9JAE8-F1
#
_cell.length_a   1.000
_cell.length_b   1.000
_cell.length_c   1.000
_cell.angle_alpha   90.00
_cell.angle_beta   90.00
_cell.angle_gamma   90.00
#
_symmetry.space_group_name_H-M   'P 1'
#
loop_
_entity.id
_entity.type
_entity.pdbx_description
1 polymer ?
#
loop_
_entity_poly.entity_id
_entity_poly.type
_entity_poly.pdbx_seq_one_letter_code
_entity_poly.pdbx_strand_id
1 'polypeptide(L)'
;ETGDDPGASRKRIEYLCALPRTVREDHWLFVHGSPRGPTNEYVFPEDAQNTKKMEKLFSLVPRVCFQGHTHVPGVFTMEQRFVRPADTGTGYSLADPNAKLMINVGSVGQPRDGDPRSCYAIVEPDLVMFRRVEYDIERTVQAIEKEAELDNFLGYRLREGR
;
A
#
# COMPACT_ATOMS: atom_id res chain seq x y z
N GLU A 1 -16.10 2.90 29.99
CA GLU A 1 -15.93 3.70 28.76
C GLU A 1 -15.05 4.90 29.07
N THR A 2 -13.76 4.84 28.75
CA THR A 2 -12.91 6.04 28.74
C THR A 2 -12.92 6.57 27.32
N GLY A 3 -13.93 7.39 27.01
CA GLY A 3 -13.93 8.19 25.79
C GLY A 3 -12.63 9.01 25.74
N ASP A 4 -11.98 8.99 24.59
CA ASP A 4 -10.75 9.74 24.34
C ASP A 4 -10.91 11.21 24.77
N ASP A 5 -9.91 11.75 25.46
CA ASP A 5 -9.88 13.17 25.84
C ASP A 5 -10.16 14.06 24.60
N PRO A 6 -11.12 15.00 24.65
CA PRO A 6 -11.42 15.88 23.52
C PRO A 6 -10.20 16.64 22.99
N GLY A 7 -9.24 16.97 23.88
CA GLY A 7 -7.97 17.57 23.50
C GLY A 7 -7.10 16.63 22.67
N ALA A 8 -6.94 15.37 23.11
CA ALA A 8 -6.23 14.33 22.37
C ALA A 8 -6.87 14.04 20.99
N SER A 9 -8.20 13.96 20.93
CA SER A 9 -8.93 13.78 19.67
C SER A 9 -8.66 14.91 18.68
N ARG A 10 -8.69 16.16 19.15
CA ARG A 10 -8.40 17.33 18.30
C ARG A 10 -6.98 17.29 17.74
N LYS A 11 -5.98 16.96 18.58
CA LYS A 11 -4.58 16.85 18.14
C LYS A 11 -4.38 15.81 17.03
N ARG A 12 -5.06 14.66 17.10
CA ARG A 12 -5.00 13.64 16.05
C ARG A 12 -5.63 14.12 14.74
N ILE A 13 -6.78 14.80 14.81
CA ILE A 13 -7.44 15.36 13.63
C ILE A 13 -6.54 16.43 12.98
N GLU A 14 -6.00 17.36 13.76
CA GLU A 14 -5.09 18.39 13.28
C GLU A 14 -3.86 17.79 12.59
N TYR A 15 -3.26 16.76 13.17
CA TYR A 15 -2.17 16.02 12.56
C TYR A 15 -2.55 15.41 11.21
N LEU A 16 -3.67 14.67 11.14
CA LEU A 16 -4.13 14.02 9.90
C LEU A 16 -4.46 15.04 8.80
N CYS A 17 -5.08 16.17 9.16
CA CYS A 17 -5.41 17.24 8.22
C CYS A 17 -4.18 17.96 7.65
N ALA A 18 -3.05 17.94 8.37
CA ALA A 18 -1.81 18.56 7.92
C ALA A 18 -0.98 17.68 6.97
N LEU A 19 -1.28 16.38 6.86
CA LEU A 19 -0.49 15.47 6.03
C LEU A 19 -0.66 15.76 4.53
N PRO A 20 0.44 15.80 3.76
CA PRO A 20 0.36 16.00 2.32
C PRO A 20 -0.26 14.78 1.63
N ARG A 21 -1.09 15.02 0.62
CA ARG A 21 -1.67 13.93 -0.21
C ARG A 21 -0.67 13.34 -1.20
N THR A 22 0.41 14.06 -1.46
CA THR A 22 1.47 13.67 -2.38
C THR A 22 2.80 14.19 -1.85
N VAL A 23 3.79 13.31 -1.77
CA VAL A 23 5.18 13.67 -1.45
C VAL A 23 6.04 13.38 -2.68
N ARG A 24 6.97 14.29 -2.99
CA ARG A 24 7.90 14.15 -4.10
C ARG A 24 9.31 14.35 -3.56
N GLU A 25 10.18 13.40 -3.84
CA GLU A 25 11.60 13.44 -3.46
C GLU A 25 12.41 13.00 -4.68
N ASP A 26 13.10 13.95 -5.31
CA ASP A 26 13.83 13.74 -6.58
C ASP A 26 13.01 13.00 -7.65
N HIS A 27 13.33 11.72 -7.87
CA HIS A 27 12.72 10.86 -8.87
C HIS A 27 11.64 9.93 -8.30
N TRP A 28 11.27 10.12 -7.03
CA TRP A 28 10.33 9.31 -6.25
C TRP A 28 9.04 10.10 -6.03
N LEU A 29 7.93 9.40 -6.18
CA LEU A 29 6.59 9.90 -5.93
C LEU A 29 5.92 9.01 -4.88
N PHE A 30 5.33 9.59 -3.85
CA PHE A 30 4.58 8.86 -2.83
C PHE A 30 3.14 9.36 -2.78
N VAL A 31 2.20 8.43 -2.90
CA VAL A 31 0.75 8.67 -2.87
C VAL A 31 0.05 7.53 -2.15
N HIS A 32 -1.17 7.74 -1.65
CA HIS A 32 -1.95 6.63 -1.08
C HIS A 32 -2.60 5.79 -2.19
N GLY A 33 -3.34 6.44 -3.10
CA GLY A 33 -4.10 5.81 -4.19
C GLY A 33 -3.29 5.63 -5.49
N SER A 34 -3.26 6.67 -6.34
CA SER A 34 -2.52 6.66 -7.61
C SER A 34 -1.85 8.02 -7.90
N PRO A 35 -0.92 8.10 -8.87
CA PRO A 35 -0.36 9.38 -9.34
C PRO A 35 -1.40 10.40 -9.84
N ARG A 36 -2.57 9.93 -10.31
CA ARG A 36 -3.65 10.76 -10.86
C ARG A 36 -4.69 11.11 -9.80
N GLY A 37 -5.01 10.16 -8.93
CA GLY A 37 -5.93 10.28 -7.81
C GLY A 37 -5.24 9.89 -6.50
N PRO A 38 -4.49 10.81 -5.86
CA PRO A 38 -3.57 10.47 -4.77
C PRO A 38 -4.20 9.84 -3.53
N THR A 39 -5.51 9.93 -3.35
CA THR A 39 -6.22 9.44 -2.16
C THR A 39 -7.21 8.31 -2.44
N ASN A 40 -8.01 8.41 -3.50
CA ASN A 40 -9.21 7.56 -3.65
C ASN A 40 -9.15 6.59 -4.84
N GLU A 41 -8.16 6.72 -5.73
CA GLU A 41 -8.08 5.84 -6.90
C GLU A 41 -7.39 4.53 -6.54
N TYR A 42 -8.07 3.41 -6.76
CA TYR A 42 -7.48 2.08 -6.72
C TYR A 42 -6.76 1.75 -8.03
N VAL A 43 -5.61 1.09 -7.91
CA VAL A 43 -4.86 0.50 -9.02
C VAL A 43 -4.61 -0.97 -8.68
N PHE A 44 -5.58 -1.82 -9.04
CA PHE A 44 -5.56 -3.26 -8.77
C PHE A 44 -4.65 -4.00 -9.77
N PRO A 45 -4.15 -5.21 -9.44
CA PRO A 45 -3.35 -6.01 -10.36
C PRO A 45 -3.95 -6.16 -11.76
N GLU A 46 -5.27 -6.32 -11.85
CA GLU A 46 -6.02 -6.49 -13.10
C GLU A 46 -5.98 -5.23 -13.98
N ASP A 47 -5.79 -4.05 -13.38
CA ASP A 47 -5.63 -2.79 -14.11
C ASP A 47 -4.36 -2.77 -14.97
N ALA A 48 -3.40 -3.66 -14.74
CA ALA A 48 -2.23 -3.79 -15.60
C ALA A 48 -2.63 -4.04 -17.07
N GLN A 49 -3.76 -4.72 -17.32
CA GLN A 49 -4.28 -4.97 -18.66
C GLN A 49 -5.09 -3.79 -19.24
N ASN A 50 -5.34 -2.74 -18.44
CA ASN A 50 -5.99 -1.52 -18.92
C ASN A 50 -4.95 -0.54 -19.48
N THR A 51 -4.61 -0.72 -20.76
CA THR A 51 -3.61 0.09 -21.46
C THR A 51 -3.81 1.59 -21.28
N LYS A 52 -5.04 2.10 -21.48
CA LYS A 52 -5.33 3.54 -21.37
C LYS A 52 -5.08 4.07 -19.95
N LYS A 53 -5.46 3.30 -18.93
CA LYS A 53 -5.21 3.68 -17.53
C LYS A 53 -3.71 3.65 -17.24
N MET A 54 -3.00 2.59 -17.62
CA MET A 54 -1.56 2.45 -17.38
C MET A 54 -0.76 3.56 -18.07
N GLU A 55 -1.00 3.84 -19.35
CA GLU A 55 -0.36 4.94 -20.08
C GLU A 55 -0.57 6.28 -19.36
N LYS A 56 -1.81 6.56 -18.94
CA LYS A 56 -2.10 7.80 -18.22
C LYS A 56 -1.39 7.88 -16.87
N LEU A 57 -1.38 6.81 -16.08
CA LEU A 57 -0.71 6.79 -14.79
C LEU A 57 0.80 6.95 -14.94
N PHE A 58 1.44 6.15 -15.81
CA PHE A 58 2.89 6.24 -16.06
C PHE A 58 3.33 7.59 -16.65
N SER A 59 2.46 8.30 -17.37
CA SER A 59 2.74 9.66 -17.83
C SER A 59 2.96 10.68 -16.70
N LEU A 60 2.43 10.39 -15.50
CA LEU A 60 2.51 11.24 -14.30
C LEU A 60 3.63 10.82 -13.34
N VAL A 61 4.22 9.63 -13.55
CA VAL A 61 5.30 9.10 -12.73
C VAL A 61 6.63 9.69 -13.20
N PRO A 62 7.43 10.32 -12.30
CA PRO A 62 8.75 10.82 -12.65
C PRO A 62 9.69 9.66 -13.01
N ARG A 63 9.93 8.75 -12.06
CA ARG A 63 10.62 7.47 -12.28
C ARG A 63 9.96 6.35 -11.49
N VAL A 64 9.90 6.48 -10.16
CA VAL A 64 9.26 5.48 -9.30
C VAL A 64 8.10 6.13 -8.53
N CYS A 65 6.96 5.46 -8.49
CA CYS A 65 5.84 5.85 -7.65
C CYS A 65 5.52 4.75 -6.63
N PHE A 66 5.63 5.07 -5.34
CA PHE A 66 5.15 4.22 -4.27
C PHE A 66 3.69 4.55 -3.97
N GLN A 67 2.86 3.51 -3.94
CA GLN A 67 1.43 3.61 -3.68
C GLN A 67 0.95 2.49 -2.74
N GLY A 68 -0.29 2.61 -2.26
CA GLY A 68 -0.92 1.64 -1.37
C GLY A 68 -2.37 1.42 -1.76
N HIS A 69 -3.26 1.65 -0.79
CA HIS A 69 -4.73 1.64 -0.94
C HIS A 69 -5.39 0.28 -1.25
N THR A 70 -4.88 -0.49 -2.22
CA THR A 70 -5.42 -1.82 -2.55
C THR A 70 -5.08 -2.88 -1.50
N HIS A 71 -3.98 -2.67 -0.77
CA HIS A 71 -3.38 -3.65 0.16
C HIS A 71 -2.85 -4.93 -0.53
N VAL A 72 -2.60 -4.85 -1.83
CA VAL A 72 -2.06 -5.95 -2.66
C VAL A 72 -0.68 -5.52 -3.18
N PRO A 73 0.41 -6.07 -2.62
CA PRO A 73 1.76 -5.66 -3.00
C PRO A 73 2.16 -6.15 -4.39
N GLY A 74 3.00 -5.38 -5.06
CA GLY A 74 3.59 -5.76 -6.34
C GLY A 74 4.07 -4.56 -7.17
N VAL A 75 4.59 -4.85 -8.35
CA VAL A 75 5.21 -3.86 -9.25
C VAL A 75 4.47 -3.81 -10.57
N PHE A 76 3.94 -2.65 -10.91
CA PHE A 76 3.45 -2.35 -12.26
C PHE A 76 4.61 -1.85 -13.12
N THR A 77 4.72 -2.38 -14.34
CA THR A 77 5.75 -2.01 -15.32
C THR A 77 5.14 -1.30 -16.53
N MET A 78 5.97 -0.56 -17.29
CA MET A 78 5.52 0.12 -18.52
C MET A 78 5.03 -0.87 -19.60
N GLU A 79 5.48 -2.13 -19.54
CA GLU A 79 5.06 -3.22 -20.42
C GLU A 79 3.71 -3.83 -19.99
N GLN A 80 2.92 -3.12 -19.17
CA GLN A 80 1.57 -3.54 -18.78
C GLN A 80 1.54 -4.87 -18.01
N ARG A 81 2.58 -5.11 -17.20
CA ARG A 81 2.68 -6.27 -16.32
C ARG A 81 2.51 -5.86 -14.87
N PHE A 82 1.94 -6.78 -14.08
CA PHE A 82 1.97 -6.74 -12.64
C PHE A 82 2.82 -7.91 -12.12
N VAL A 83 3.96 -7.60 -11.50
CA VAL A 83 4.87 -8.59 -10.93
C VAL A 83 4.59 -8.72 -9.44
N ARG A 84 4.18 -9.91 -9.00
CA ARG A 84 3.89 -10.18 -7.59
C ARG A 84 5.20 -10.32 -6.81
N PRO A 85 5.22 -10.03 -5.50
CA PRO A 85 6.42 -10.23 -4.67
C PRO A 85 7.04 -11.62 -4.80
N ALA A 86 6.21 -12.67 -4.88
CA ALA A 86 6.67 -14.06 -5.05
C ALA A 86 7.47 -14.28 -6.34
N ASP A 87 7.23 -13.47 -7.37
CA ASP A 87 7.88 -13.55 -8.68
C ASP A 87 9.15 -12.68 -8.75
N THR A 88 9.47 -11.93 -7.69
CA THR A 88 10.65 -11.04 -7.64
C THR A 88 11.91 -11.71 -7.08
N GLY A 89 11.82 -12.92 -6.55
CA GLY A 89 12.96 -13.58 -5.90
C GLY A 89 13.48 -12.78 -4.70
N THR A 90 14.69 -12.23 -4.81
CA THR A 90 15.29 -11.39 -3.75
C THR A 90 14.81 -9.94 -3.77
N GLY A 91 14.21 -9.47 -4.87
CA GLY A 91 13.69 -8.12 -5.04
C GLY A 91 13.53 -7.73 -6.52
N TYR A 92 12.85 -6.62 -6.78
CA TYR A 92 12.68 -6.09 -8.13
C TYR A 92 13.74 -5.02 -8.42
N SER A 93 14.45 -5.14 -9.53
CA SER A 93 15.54 -4.23 -9.86
C SER A 93 15.05 -2.82 -10.22
N LEU A 94 15.75 -1.83 -9.66
CA LEU A 94 15.66 -0.40 -10.00
C LEU A 94 16.92 0.07 -10.75
N ALA A 95 17.72 -0.84 -11.29
CA ALA A 95 19.02 -0.50 -11.90
C ALA A 95 18.88 0.30 -13.21
N ASP A 96 17.79 0.12 -13.96
CA ASP A 96 17.53 0.90 -15.17
C ASP A 96 17.07 2.33 -14.78
N PRO A 97 17.84 3.38 -15.13
CA PRO A 97 17.46 4.76 -14.84
C PRO A 97 16.28 5.25 -15.68
N ASN A 98 16.01 4.62 -16.83
CA ASN A 98 14.94 5.00 -17.76
C ASN A 98 13.63 4.26 -17.50
N ALA A 99 13.66 3.17 -16.72
CA ALA A 99 12.46 2.44 -16.35
C ALA A 99 11.58 3.27 -15.42
N LYS A 100 10.27 3.29 -15.71
CA LYS A 100 9.26 3.80 -14.79
C LYS A 100 8.49 2.67 -14.13
N LEU A 101 8.26 2.80 -12.84
CA LEU A 101 7.61 1.77 -12.03
C LEU A 101 6.56 2.39 -11.11
N MET A 102 5.44 1.68 -10.93
CA MET A 102 4.54 1.94 -9.80
C MET A 102 4.58 0.74 -8.87
N ILE A 103 4.92 0.96 -7.61
CA ILE A 103 5.14 -0.08 -6.61
C ILE A 103 4.03 0.04 -5.58
N ASN A 104 3.16 -0.96 -5.50
CA ASN A 104 2.23 -1.07 -4.39
C ASN A 104 2.94 -1.76 -3.23
N VAL A 105 3.07 -1.08 -2.09
CA VAL A 105 3.85 -1.59 -0.95
C VAL A 105 3.11 -2.63 -0.11
N GLY A 106 1.84 -2.91 -0.43
CA GLY A 106 0.99 -3.81 0.33
C GLY A 106 0.33 -3.12 1.52
N SER A 107 0.14 -3.86 2.62
CA SER A 107 -0.48 -3.33 3.83
C SER A 107 0.14 -3.95 5.07
N VAL A 108 0.41 -3.10 6.06
CA VAL A 108 0.94 -3.51 7.36
C VAL A 108 -0.15 -4.19 8.20
N GLY A 109 -1.36 -3.64 8.22
CA GLY A 109 -2.41 -4.04 9.17
C GLY A 109 -3.58 -4.81 8.59
N GLN A 110 -3.75 -4.82 7.27
CA GLN A 110 -4.83 -5.58 6.61
C GLN A 110 -4.41 -5.96 5.17
N PRO A 111 -3.49 -6.92 4.97
CA PRO A 111 -3.19 -7.46 3.65
C PRO A 111 -4.46 -7.98 2.96
N ARG A 112 -4.55 -7.88 1.62
CA ARG A 112 -5.72 -8.32 0.84
C ARG A 112 -5.37 -9.26 -0.31
N ASP A 113 -4.22 -9.92 -0.23
CA ASP A 113 -3.69 -10.78 -1.28
C ASP A 113 -3.63 -12.26 -0.91
N GLY A 114 -4.34 -12.66 0.16
CA GLY A 114 -4.41 -14.05 0.63
C GLY A 114 -3.24 -14.49 1.52
N ASP A 115 -2.25 -13.63 1.75
CA ASP A 115 -1.20 -13.83 2.75
C ASP A 115 -1.50 -12.94 3.97
N PRO A 116 -1.88 -13.51 5.13
CA PRO A 116 -2.29 -12.72 6.28
C PRO A 116 -1.13 -12.00 6.97
N ARG A 117 0.13 -12.28 6.60
CA ARG A 117 1.30 -11.62 7.19
C ARG A 117 1.39 -10.17 6.77
N SER A 118 1.78 -9.32 7.73
CA SER A 118 2.03 -7.89 7.52
C SER A 118 3.02 -7.70 6.36
N CYS A 119 2.78 -6.70 5.50
CA CYS A 119 3.62 -6.42 4.35
C CYS A 119 4.15 -4.98 4.33
N TYR A 120 5.43 -4.84 4.01
CA TYR A 120 6.09 -3.57 3.70
C TYR A 120 7.17 -3.78 2.64
N ALA A 121 7.74 -2.68 2.15
CA ALA A 121 8.85 -2.69 1.20
C ALA A 121 10.09 -2.00 1.78
N ILE A 122 11.27 -2.53 1.47
CA ILE A 122 12.58 -1.90 1.69
C ILE A 122 13.09 -1.47 0.32
N VAL A 123 13.55 -0.24 0.20
CA VAL A 123 14.11 0.29 -1.04
C VAL A 123 15.58 0.61 -0.82
N GLU A 124 16.41 0.01 -1.65
CA GLU A 124 17.84 0.29 -1.81
C GLU A 124 18.05 1.00 -3.16
N PRO A 125 19.25 1.57 -3.45
CA PRO A 125 19.47 2.38 -4.65
C PRO A 125 19.07 1.72 -5.97
N ASP A 126 19.21 0.39 -6.09
CA ASP A 126 18.99 -0.38 -7.30
C ASP A 126 18.03 -1.57 -7.10
N LEU A 127 17.34 -1.65 -5.95
CA LEU A 127 16.50 -2.80 -5.59
C LEU A 127 15.34 -2.39 -4.69
N VAL A 128 14.14 -2.91 -4.98
CA VAL A 128 13.02 -2.91 -4.03
C VAL A 128 12.72 -4.33 -3.56
N MET A 129 12.56 -4.51 -2.26
CA MET A 129 12.34 -5.81 -1.64
C MET A 129 11.07 -5.78 -0.81
N PHE A 130 10.16 -6.72 -1.06
CA PHE A 130 8.99 -6.91 -0.21
C PHE A 130 9.34 -7.78 0.99
N ARG A 131 8.77 -7.43 2.14
CA ARG A 131 8.94 -8.16 3.40
C ARG A 131 7.58 -8.56 3.93
N ARG A 132 7.52 -9.80 4.42
CA ARG A 132 6.38 -10.36 5.14
C ARG A 132 6.79 -10.64 6.57
N VAL A 133 5.98 -10.20 7.52
CA VAL A 133 6.24 -10.37 8.95
C VAL A 133 5.00 -10.96 9.59
N GLU A 134 5.21 -12.10 10.26
CA GLU A 134 4.18 -12.70 11.11
C GLU A 134 3.92 -11.79 12.31
N TYR A 135 2.67 -11.72 12.72
CA TYR A 135 2.25 -11.00 13.91
C TYR A 135 1.13 -11.77 14.59
N ASP A 136 0.82 -11.38 15.83
CA ASP A 136 -0.29 -11.98 16.59
C ASP A 136 -1.64 -11.47 16.04
N ILE A 137 -2.11 -12.15 15.00
CA ILE A 137 -3.40 -11.88 14.34
C ILE A 137 -4.52 -12.01 15.38
N GLU A 138 -4.50 -13.08 16.18
CA GLU A 138 -5.57 -13.38 17.13
C GLU A 138 -5.70 -12.30 18.20
N ARG A 139 -4.60 -11.73 18.69
CA ARG A 139 -4.65 -10.58 19.60
C ARG A 139 -5.37 -9.39 18.97
N THR A 140 -5.17 -9.13 17.68
CA THR A 140 -5.86 -8.03 16.98
C THR A 140 -7.33 -8.35 16.76
N VAL A 141 -7.65 -9.59 16.37
CA VAL A 141 -9.04 -10.03 16.20
C VAL A 141 -9.82 -9.94 17.51
N GLN A 142 -9.25 -10.41 18.62
CA GLN A 142 -9.86 -10.31 19.94
C GLN A 142 -10.05 -8.85 20.39
N ALA A 143 -9.18 -7.93 19.97
CA ALA A 143 -9.37 -6.51 20.26
C ALA A 143 -10.56 -5.93 19.48
N ILE A 144 -10.74 -6.34 18.20
CA ILE A 144 -11.88 -5.94 17.38
C ILE A 144 -13.18 -6.51 17.94
N GLU A 145 -13.23 -7.80 18.28
CA GLU A 145 -14.43 -8.48 18.79
C GLU A 145 -14.89 -7.94 20.16
N LYS A 146 -14.00 -7.29 20.92
CA LYS A 146 -14.32 -6.64 22.20
C LYS A 146 -14.97 -5.27 22.02
N GLU A 147 -14.86 -4.66 20.84
CA GLU A 147 -15.40 -3.35 20.56
C GLU A 147 -16.80 -3.46 19.96
N ALA A 148 -17.83 -3.04 20.70
CA ALA A 148 -19.22 -3.25 20.33
C ALA A 148 -19.63 -2.47 19.06
N GLU A 149 -18.90 -1.40 18.73
CA GLU A 149 -19.16 -0.58 17.54
C GLU A 149 -18.50 -1.14 16.26
N LEU A 150 -17.66 -2.18 16.37
CA LEU A 150 -17.00 -2.79 15.23
C LEU A 150 -17.67 -4.11 14.82
N ASP A 151 -17.77 -4.35 13.52
CA ASP A 151 -18.21 -5.64 12.99
C ASP A 151 -17.09 -6.68 13.13
N ASN A 152 -17.39 -7.82 13.74
CA ASN A 152 -16.45 -8.95 13.89
C ASN A 152 -15.85 -9.43 12.56
N PHE A 153 -16.54 -9.20 11.44
CA PHE A 153 -16.02 -9.48 10.10
C PHE A 153 -14.68 -8.76 9.83
N LEU A 154 -14.45 -7.58 10.42
CA LEU A 154 -13.18 -6.85 10.32
C LEU A 154 -12.01 -7.63 10.92
N GLY A 155 -12.25 -8.44 11.95
CA GLY A 155 -11.27 -9.37 12.51
C GLY A 155 -11.11 -10.62 11.65
N TYR A 156 -12.22 -11.25 11.23
CA TYR A 156 -12.18 -12.51 10.48
C TYR A 156 -11.36 -12.43 9.20
N ARG A 157 -11.50 -11.32 8.45
CA ARG A 157 -10.76 -11.10 7.21
C ARG A 157 -9.23 -10.99 7.40
N LEU A 158 -8.75 -10.66 8.62
CA LEU A 158 -7.31 -10.62 8.91
C LEU A 158 -6.68 -12.00 8.85
N ARG A 159 -7.40 -13.06 9.28
CA ARG A 159 -6.93 -14.45 9.23
C ARG A 159 -6.75 -14.95 7.79
N GLU A 160 -7.61 -14.46 6.89
CA GLU A 160 -7.60 -14.84 5.47
C GLU A 160 -6.71 -13.94 4.60
N GLY A 161 -6.22 -12.81 5.14
CA GLY A 161 -5.51 -11.81 4.33
C GLY A 161 -6.41 -11.21 3.25
N ARG A 162 -7.62 -10.78 3.61
CA ARG A 162 -8.64 -10.25 2.69
C ARG A 162 -9.18 -8.89 3.08
#